data_AF-A0A496V3Q0-F1
#
_entry.id   AF-A0A496V3Q0-F1
#
_cell.length_a   1.000
_cell.length_b   1.000
_cell.length_c   1.000
_cell.angle_alpha   90.00
_cell.angle_beta   90.00
_cell.angle_gamma   90.00
#
_symmetry.space_group_name_H-M   'P 1'
#
loop_
_entity.id
_entity.type
_entity.pdbx_description
1 polymer ?
#
loop_
_entity_poly.entity_id
_entity_poly.type
_entity_poly.pdbx_seq_one_letter_code
_entity_poly.pdbx_strand_id
1 'polypeptide(L)'
;MNWVDFSIIVFVLLSGVISYFYGFVKELFSFLSWLLSFIIALLFLGGLDDLLTTLIPTLTPYDDLRLGVALIALFFLCFLLLELISHLILNSIGPTHLSGPDRVLGVVFGVARGSVIVTWLIMLAGLTHLPAGAAWQESVLIRQFLPVVKELRSQLPSDVATKFDFDPPPELQPPSF
;
A
#
# COMPACT_ATOMS: atom_id res chain seq x y z
N MET A 1 -24.25 0.06 -4.44
CA MET A 1 -23.26 -0.55 -3.54
C MET A 1 -23.29 -2.04 -3.76
N ASN A 2 -22.15 -2.67 -4.00
CA ASN A 2 -22.02 -4.08 -4.31
C ASN A 2 -21.03 -4.78 -3.36
N TRP A 3 -20.67 -6.04 -3.67
CA TRP A 3 -19.77 -6.83 -2.84
C TRP A 3 -18.37 -6.22 -2.70
N VAL A 4 -17.88 -5.48 -3.70
CA VAL A 4 -16.57 -4.81 -3.65
C VAL A 4 -16.58 -3.69 -2.62
N ASP A 5 -17.66 -2.91 -2.57
CA ASP A 5 -17.84 -1.87 -1.55
C ASP A 5 -17.83 -2.49 -0.15
N PHE A 6 -18.52 -3.62 0.03
CA PHE A 6 -18.55 -4.32 1.31
C PHE A 6 -17.16 -4.84 1.71
N SER A 7 -16.40 -5.40 0.76
CA SER A 7 -15.02 -5.85 1.01
C SER A 7 -14.11 -4.71 1.46
N ILE A 8 -14.19 -3.54 0.80
CA ILE A 8 -13.41 -2.35 1.18
C ILE A 8 -13.80 -1.88 2.58
N ILE A 9 -15.09 -1.78 2.88
CA ILE A 9 -15.58 -1.36 4.21
C ILE A 9 -15.08 -2.30 5.29
N VAL A 10 -15.26 -3.61 5.10
CA VAL A 10 -14.81 -4.62 6.08
C VAL A 10 -13.31 -4.53 6.30
N PHE A 11 -12.53 -4.37 5.23
CA PHE A 11 -11.07 -4.24 5.34
C PHE A 11 -10.64 -3.00 6.13
N VAL A 12 -11.19 -1.82 5.79
CA VAL A 12 -10.87 -0.56 6.47
C VAL A 12 -11.33 -0.58 7.93
N LEU A 13 -12.54 -1.10 8.19
CA LEU A 13 -13.04 -1.28 9.56
C LEU A 13 -12.17 -2.23 10.36
N LEU A 14 -11.76 -3.36 9.79
CA LEU A 14 -10.88 -4.31 10.46
C LEU A 14 -9.53 -3.67 10.79
N SER A 15 -8.97 -2.89 9.87
CA SER A 15 -7.76 -2.10 10.12
C SER A 15 -7.95 -1.16 11.32
N GLY A 16 -9.06 -0.41 11.37
CA GLY A 16 -9.39 0.45 12.51
C GLY A 16 -9.58 -0.31 13.84
N VAL A 17 -10.28 -1.45 13.81
CA VAL A 17 -10.51 -2.29 14.99
C VAL A 17 -9.20 -2.87 15.52
N ILE A 18 -8.31 -3.35 14.65
CA ILE A 18 -6.99 -3.82 15.03
C ILE A 18 -6.20 -2.69 15.71
N SER A 19 -6.21 -1.50 15.13
CA SER A 19 -5.52 -0.34 15.69
C SER A 19 -6.14 0.18 16.99
N TYR A 20 -7.44 -0.04 17.23
CA TYR A 20 -8.07 0.22 18.53
C TYR A 20 -7.43 -0.60 19.65
N PHE A 21 -7.13 -1.88 19.40
CA PHE A 21 -6.51 -2.77 20.39
C PHE A 21 -5.02 -2.51 20.57
N TYR A 22 -4.33 -2.08 19.52
CA TYR A 22 -2.91 -1.75 19.60
C TYR A 22 -2.61 -0.38 20.19
N GLY A 23 -3.54 0.58 20.08
CA GLY A 23 -3.34 1.94 20.55
C GLY A 23 -2.53 2.80 19.56
N PHE A 24 -2.59 4.11 19.73
CA PHE A 24 -1.96 5.07 18.83
C PHE A 24 -0.45 4.97 18.83
N VAL A 25 0.19 4.87 20.01
CA VAL A 25 1.65 4.81 20.09
C VAL A 25 2.20 3.62 19.30
N LYS A 26 1.62 2.44 19.48
CA LYS A 26 2.06 1.24 18.75
C LYS A 26 1.84 1.38 17.24
N GLU A 27 0.69 1.91 16.84
CA GLU A 27 0.36 2.14 15.43
C GLU A 27 1.31 3.17 14.79
N LEU A 28 1.66 4.23 15.52
CA LEU A 28 2.60 5.25 15.06
C LEU A 28 3.99 4.63 14.80
N PHE A 29 4.51 3.83 15.73
CA PHE A 29 5.81 3.17 15.56
C PHE A 29 5.81 2.17 14.39
N SER A 30 4.72 1.43 14.17
CA SER A 30 4.61 0.54 13.02
C SER A 30 4.55 1.31 11.70
N PHE A 31 3.81 2.43 11.67
CA PHE A 31 3.77 3.32 10.51
C PHE A 31 5.15 3.96 10.24
N LEU A 32 5.85 4.41 11.28
CA LEU A 32 7.22 4.94 11.14
C LEU A 32 8.17 3.87 10.62
N SER A 33 8.09 2.64 11.14
CA SER A 33 8.90 1.52 10.68
C SER A 33 8.66 1.28 9.20
N TRP A 34 7.40 1.21 8.76
CA TRP A 34 7.03 1.09 7.36
C TRP A 34 7.59 2.21 6.48
N LEU A 35 7.44 3.47 6.89
CA LEU A 35 7.92 4.63 6.14
C LEU A 35 9.46 4.66 6.03
N LEU A 36 10.16 4.45 7.15
CA LEU A 36 11.61 4.43 7.18
C LEU A 36 12.16 3.25 6.36
N SER A 37 11.52 2.09 6.39
CA SER A 37 11.93 0.95 5.56
C SER A 37 11.84 1.25 4.09
N PHE A 38 10.80 1.97 3.65
CA PHE A 38 10.69 2.37 2.26
C PHE A 38 11.80 3.36 1.85
N ILE A 39 12.07 4.36 2.69
CA ILE A 39 13.16 5.32 2.46
C ILE A 39 14.50 4.59 2.37
N ILE A 40 14.80 3.71 3.32
CA ILE A 40 16.04 2.92 3.32
C ILE A 40 16.09 2.02 2.08
N ALA A 41 15.00 1.34 1.73
CA ALA A 41 14.98 0.48 0.56
C ALA A 41 15.29 1.24 -0.74
N LEU A 42 14.77 2.46 -0.89
CA LEU A 42 15.10 3.32 -2.03
C LEU A 42 16.57 3.76 -2.04
N LEU A 43 17.12 4.12 -0.87
CA LEU A 43 18.52 4.55 -0.75
C LEU A 43 19.51 3.43 -1.08
N PHE A 44 19.19 2.18 -0.74
CA PHE A 44 20.06 1.03 -0.95
C PHE A 44 19.71 0.20 -2.19
N LEU A 45 18.72 0.63 -2.98
CA LEU A 45 18.19 -0.13 -4.12
C LEU A 45 19.28 -0.50 -5.13
N GLY A 46 20.08 0.48 -5.57
CA GLY A 46 21.15 0.24 -6.56
C GLY A 46 22.20 -0.76 -6.04
N GLY A 47 22.54 -0.70 -4.75
CA GLY A 47 23.51 -1.61 -4.16
C GLY A 47 23.04 -3.06 -4.14
N LEU A 48 21.75 -3.32 -3.86
CA LEU A 48 21.22 -4.68 -3.92
C LEU A 48 20.97 -5.14 -5.36
N ASP A 49 20.56 -4.24 -6.26
CA ASP A 49 20.39 -4.56 -7.69
C ASP A 49 21.70 -5.08 -8.31
N ASP A 50 22.81 -4.39 -8.07
CA ASP A 50 24.14 -4.81 -8.51
C ASP A 50 24.52 -6.17 -7.91
N LEU A 51 24.26 -6.38 -6.62
CA LEU A 51 24.58 -7.62 -5.94
C LEU A 51 23.75 -8.80 -6.46
N LEU A 52 22.50 -8.57 -6.85
CA LEU A 52 21.62 -9.57 -7.46
C LEU A 52 22.12 -10.04 -8.83
N THR A 53 22.83 -9.19 -9.59
CA THR A 53 23.45 -9.60 -10.88
C THR A 53 24.47 -10.72 -10.68
N THR A 54 25.14 -10.72 -9.53
CA THR A 54 26.18 -11.69 -9.18
C THR A 54 25.59 -12.91 -8.46
N LEU A 55 24.65 -12.69 -7.54
CA LEU A 55 24.04 -13.77 -6.76
C LEU A 55 23.03 -14.61 -7.57
N ILE A 56 22.31 -13.99 -8.49
CA ILE A 56 21.24 -14.65 -9.27
C ILE A 56 21.43 -14.31 -10.76
N PRO A 57 22.41 -14.94 -11.45
CA PRO A 57 22.71 -14.65 -12.85
C PRO A 57 21.52 -14.87 -13.81
N THR A 58 20.53 -15.67 -13.39
CA THR A 58 19.30 -15.90 -14.16
C THR A 58 18.38 -14.68 -14.21
N LEU A 59 18.51 -13.72 -13.28
CA LEU A 59 17.75 -12.46 -13.26
C LEU A 59 18.42 -11.35 -14.08
N THR A 60 19.69 -11.52 -14.46
CA THR A 60 20.46 -10.52 -15.23
C THR A 60 19.78 -10.06 -16.52
N PRO A 61 19.09 -10.91 -17.30
CA PRO A 61 18.39 -10.47 -18.52
C PRO A 61 17.11 -9.64 -18.27
N TYR A 62 16.61 -9.59 -17.02
CA TYR A 62 15.31 -9.02 -16.67
C TYR A 62 15.48 -7.85 -15.68
N ASP A 63 15.98 -6.71 -16.16
CA ASP A 63 16.32 -5.57 -15.31
C ASP A 63 15.13 -5.05 -14.48
N ASP A 64 13.94 -4.93 -15.07
CA ASP A 64 12.71 -4.51 -14.35
C ASP A 64 12.33 -5.47 -13.21
N LEU A 65 12.47 -6.78 -13.45
CA LEU A 65 12.16 -7.80 -12.45
C LEU A 65 13.19 -7.79 -11.33
N ARG A 66 14.47 -7.63 -11.67
CA ARG A 66 15.57 -7.58 -10.69
C ARG A 66 15.43 -6.38 -9.77
N LEU A 67 15.16 -5.20 -10.32
CA LEU A 67 14.89 -3.98 -9.55
C LEU A 67 13.68 -4.15 -8.63
N GLY A 68 12.59 -4.75 -9.13
CA GLY A 68 11.41 -5.04 -8.32
C GLY A 68 11.71 -5.99 -7.16
N VAL A 69 12.45 -7.08 -7.42
CA VAL A 69 12.89 -8.03 -6.40
C VAL A 69 13.81 -7.36 -5.37
N ALA A 70 14.76 -6.52 -5.82
CA ALA A 70 15.67 -5.79 -4.96
C ALA A 70 14.91 -4.85 -3.99
N LEU A 71 13.97 -4.07 -4.53
CA LEU A 71 13.15 -3.16 -3.75
C LEU A 71 12.32 -3.89 -2.70
N ILE A 72 11.64 -4.97 -3.10
CA ILE A 72 10.80 -5.79 -2.21
C ILE A 72 11.67 -6.43 -1.11
N ALA A 73 12.81 -7.01 -1.47
CA ALA A 73 13.71 -7.66 -0.52
C ALA A 73 14.26 -6.66 0.52
N LEU A 74 14.75 -5.49 0.09
CA LEU A 74 15.22 -4.45 1.00
C LEU A 74 14.12 -3.93 1.89
N PHE A 75 12.95 -3.63 1.31
CA PHE A 75 11.81 -3.12 2.05
C PHE A 75 11.43 -4.09 3.19
N PHE A 76 11.21 -5.37 2.90
CA PHE A 76 10.82 -6.33 3.92
C PHE A 76 11.92 -6.60 4.94
N LEU A 77 13.19 -6.67 4.51
CA LEU A 77 14.31 -6.85 5.44
C LEU A 77 14.39 -5.69 6.42
N CYS A 78 14.36 -4.45 5.93
CA CYS A 78 14.38 -3.26 6.77
C CYS A 78 13.12 -3.14 7.63
N PHE A 79 11.96 -3.51 7.10
CA PHE A 79 10.69 -3.46 7.82
C PHE A 79 10.67 -4.41 9.00
N LEU A 80 11.09 -5.66 8.79
CA LEU A 80 11.19 -6.63 9.89
C LEU A 80 12.17 -6.18 10.97
N LEU A 81 13.32 -5.60 10.59
CA LEU A 81 14.30 -5.10 11.54
C LEU A 81 13.78 -3.88 12.32
N LEU A 82 13.18 -2.90 11.65
CA LEU A 82 12.63 -1.71 12.30
C LEU A 82 11.41 -2.03 13.16
N GLU A 83 10.53 -2.91 12.72
CA GLU A 83 9.38 -3.38 13.50
C GLU A 83 9.86 -4.13 14.75
N LEU A 84 10.92 -4.95 14.63
CA LEU A 84 11.54 -5.60 15.79
C LEU A 84 12.10 -4.57 16.78
N ILE A 85 12.83 -3.56 16.30
CA ILE A 85 13.38 -2.48 17.14
C ILE A 85 12.25 -1.71 17.83
N SER A 86 11.22 -1.32 17.07
CA SER A 86 10.02 -0.67 17.57
C SER A 86 9.35 -1.50 18.67
N HIS A 87 9.20 -2.81 18.45
CA HIS A 87 8.65 -3.72 19.45
C HIS A 87 9.49 -3.76 20.73
N LEU A 88 10.82 -3.82 20.62
CA LEU A 88 11.72 -3.81 21.78
C LEU A 88 11.65 -2.49 22.55
N ILE A 89 11.56 -1.35 21.86
CA ILE A 89 11.38 -0.03 22.48
C ILE A 89 10.05 0.02 23.23
N LEU A 90 8.95 -0.37 22.58
CA LEU A 90 7.60 -0.39 23.15
C LEU A 90 7.46 -1.37 24.32
N ASN A 91 8.23 -2.46 24.32
CA ASN A 91 8.24 -3.39 25.45
C ASN A 91 9.05 -2.84 26.63
N SER A 92 10.09 -2.03 26.36
CA SER A 92 10.96 -1.45 27.40
C SER A 92 10.28 -0.34 28.22
N ILE A 93 9.29 0.36 27.64
CA ILE A 93 8.50 1.39 28.33
C ILE A 93 7.46 0.81 29.32
N GLY A 94 7.34 -0.52 29.40
CA GLY A 94 6.40 -1.20 30.29
C GLY A 94 4.94 -1.13 29.82
N PRO A 95 4.02 -1.82 30.52
CA PRO A 95 2.60 -1.81 30.17
C PRO A 95 2.04 -0.39 30.33
N THR A 96 1.73 0.24 29.20
CA THR A 96 1.04 1.53 29.17
C THR A 96 -0.46 1.31 29.35
N HIS A 97 -1.06 2.04 30.29
CA HIS A 97 -2.51 2.11 30.36
C HIS A 97 -3.02 2.91 29.15
N LEU A 98 -3.52 2.20 28.15
CA LEU A 98 -4.15 2.80 26.98
C LEU A 98 -5.29 3.72 27.43
N SER A 99 -5.07 5.04 27.28
CA SER A 99 -6.11 6.03 27.53
C SER A 99 -7.18 5.97 26.42
N GLY A 100 -8.42 6.35 26.74
CA GLY A 100 -9.50 6.44 25.74
C GLY A 100 -9.10 7.22 24.47
N PRO A 101 -8.47 8.41 24.60
CA PRO A 101 -7.96 9.18 23.45
C PRO A 101 -6.91 8.44 22.60
N ASP A 102 -6.00 7.69 23.24
CA ASP A 102 -4.97 6.92 22.52
C ASP A 102 -5.60 5.87 21.58
N ARG A 103 -6.66 5.19 22.03
CA ARG A 103 -7.36 4.21 21.19
C ARG A 103 -8.10 4.85 20.02
N VAL A 104 -8.72 6.02 20.24
CA VAL A 104 -9.41 6.76 19.18
C VAL A 104 -8.42 7.22 18.10
N LEU A 105 -7.26 7.75 18.50
CA LEU A 105 -6.20 8.11 17.57
C LEU A 105 -5.65 6.89 16.83
N GLY A 106 -5.55 5.74 17.51
CA GLY A 106 -5.22 4.45 16.88
C GLY A 106 -6.22 4.09 15.78
N VAL A 107 -7.53 4.19 16.03
CA VAL A 107 -8.56 3.95 15.01
C VAL A 107 -8.41 4.87 13.80
N VAL A 108 -8.18 6.17 14.03
CA VAL A 108 -7.99 7.15 12.93
C VAL A 108 -6.79 6.76 12.07
N PHE A 109 -5.66 6.41 12.70
CA PHE A 109 -4.47 5.94 11.97
C PHE A 109 -4.73 4.62 11.23
N GLY A 110 -5.40 3.67 11.88
CA GLY A 110 -5.75 2.38 11.28
C GLY A 110 -6.65 2.51 10.06
N VAL A 111 -7.63 3.41 10.10
CA VAL A 111 -8.50 3.74 8.96
C VAL A 111 -7.71 4.42 7.84
N ALA A 112 -6.85 5.39 8.18
CA ALA A 112 -5.99 6.05 7.20
C ALA A 112 -5.07 5.04 6.49
N ARG A 113 -4.39 4.18 7.25
CA ARG A 113 -3.54 3.10 6.71
C ARG A 113 -4.34 2.14 5.84
N GLY A 114 -5.51 1.70 6.31
CA GLY A 114 -6.40 0.82 5.54
C GLY A 114 -6.79 1.45 4.20
N SER A 115 -7.07 2.76 4.20
CA SER A 115 -7.41 3.52 3.00
C SER A 115 -6.23 3.62 2.04
N VAL A 116 -5.01 3.86 2.54
CA VAL A 116 -3.78 3.86 1.72
C VAL A 116 -3.57 2.49 1.05
N ILE A 117 -3.73 1.40 1.79
CA ILE A 117 -3.61 0.04 1.24
C ILE A 117 -4.66 -0.20 0.15
N VAL A 118 -5.91 0.22 0.37
CA VAL A 118 -6.97 0.13 -0.64
C VAL A 118 -6.61 0.91 -1.91
N THR A 119 -6.08 2.14 -1.78
CA THR A 119 -5.58 2.92 -2.93
C THR A 119 -4.53 2.15 -3.71
N TRP A 120 -3.55 1.53 -3.05
CA TRP A 120 -2.54 0.70 -3.70
C TRP A 120 -3.15 -0.53 -4.39
N LEU A 121 -4.13 -1.20 -3.76
CA LEU A 121 -4.82 -2.34 -4.37
C LEU A 121 -5.60 -1.94 -5.62
N ILE A 122 -6.30 -0.80 -5.59
CA ILE A 122 -7.00 -0.25 -6.75
C ILE A 122 -6.00 0.10 -7.85
N MET A 123 -4.87 0.72 -7.51
CA MET A 123 -3.79 1.02 -8.43
C MET A 123 -3.29 -0.27 -9.12
N LEU A 124 -2.97 -1.32 -8.36
CA LEU A 124 -2.54 -2.61 -8.89
C LEU A 124 -3.63 -3.29 -9.73
N ALA A 125 -4.90 -3.15 -9.37
CA ALA A 125 -6.01 -3.68 -10.15
C ALA A 125 -6.09 -3.02 -11.55
N GLY A 126 -5.60 -1.80 -11.71
CA GLY A 126 -5.46 -1.15 -13.02
C GLY A 126 -4.49 -1.83 -13.98
N LEU A 127 -3.63 -2.72 -13.49
CA LEU A 127 -2.77 -3.57 -14.33
C LEU A 127 -3.49 -4.84 -14.82
N THR A 128 -4.79 -4.98 -14.51
CA THR A 128 -5.59 -6.18 -14.77
C THR A 128 -6.87 -5.83 -15.51
N HIS A 129 -7.67 -6.84 -15.87
CA HIS A 129 -9.00 -6.66 -16.49
C HIS A 129 -10.13 -6.39 -15.47
N LEU A 130 -9.83 -6.28 -14.16
CA LEU A 130 -10.82 -5.99 -13.13
C LEU A 130 -11.60 -4.68 -13.35
N PRO A 131 -10.99 -3.58 -13.84
CA PRO A 131 -11.69 -2.31 -14.07
C PRO A 131 -12.84 -2.40 -15.08
N ALA A 132 -12.79 -3.35 -16.01
CA ALA A 132 -13.85 -3.58 -16.99
C ALA A 132 -15.10 -4.28 -16.41
N GLY A 133 -15.01 -4.86 -15.22
CA GLY A 133 -16.09 -5.64 -14.62
C GLY A 133 -17.24 -4.79 -14.08
N ALA A 134 -18.48 -5.31 -14.15
CA ALA A 134 -19.66 -4.64 -13.62
C ALA A 134 -19.53 -4.25 -12.13
N ALA A 135 -18.92 -5.13 -11.32
CA ALA A 135 -18.68 -4.88 -9.90
C ALA A 135 -17.71 -3.72 -9.64
N TRP A 136 -16.81 -3.40 -10.57
CA TRP A 136 -15.96 -2.22 -10.45
C TRP A 136 -16.74 -0.95 -10.79
N GLN A 137 -17.47 -0.95 -11.91
CA GLN A 137 -18.18 0.20 -12.43
C GLN A 137 -19.35 0.66 -11.54
N GLU A 138 -20.01 -0.29 -10.88
CA GLU A 138 -21.11 -0.04 -9.93
C GLU A 138 -20.63 0.31 -8.51
N SER A 139 -19.34 0.18 -8.21
CA SER A 139 -18.80 0.44 -6.86
C SER A 139 -18.76 1.93 -6.57
N VAL A 140 -19.38 2.29 -5.44
CA VAL A 140 -19.39 3.68 -4.95
C VAL A 140 -18.03 4.04 -4.38
N LEU A 141 -17.39 3.13 -3.65
CA LEU A 141 -16.11 3.39 -3.01
C LEU A 141 -14.98 3.48 -4.02
N ILE A 142 -14.90 2.58 -5.01
CA ILE A 142 -13.90 2.70 -6.08
C ILE A 142 -13.98 4.07 -6.75
N ARG A 143 -15.19 4.56 -7.03
CA ARG A 143 -15.39 5.90 -7.60
C ARG A 143 -14.85 7.02 -6.72
N GLN A 144 -14.89 6.89 -5.39
CA GLN A 144 -14.32 7.85 -4.45
C GLN A 144 -12.78 7.78 -4.38
N PHE A 145 -12.18 6.60 -4.54
CA PHE A 145 -10.73 6.41 -4.55
C PHE A 145 -10.08 6.75 -5.90
N LEU A 146 -10.82 6.65 -7.01
CA LEU A 146 -10.31 6.89 -8.37
C LEU A 146 -9.58 8.22 -8.57
N PRO A 147 -10.03 9.38 -8.04
CA PRO A 147 -9.29 10.63 -8.17
C PRO A 147 -7.87 10.56 -7.59
N VAL A 148 -7.73 9.96 -6.41
CA VAL A 148 -6.42 9.79 -5.75
C VAL A 148 -5.54 8.84 -6.55
N VAL A 149 -6.10 7.74 -7.05
CA VAL A 149 -5.37 6.77 -7.87
C VAL A 149 -4.93 7.37 -9.20
N LYS A 150 -5.79 8.15 -9.86
CA LYS A 150 -5.47 8.83 -11.12
C LYS A 150 -4.39 9.90 -10.92
N GLU A 151 -4.43 10.65 -9.81
CA GLU A 151 -3.38 11.60 -9.44
C GLU A 151 -2.05 10.90 -9.17
N LEU A 152 -2.05 9.78 -8.45
CA LEU A 152 -0.83 8.98 -8.24
C LEU A 152 -0.29 8.43 -9.57
N ARG A 153 -1.16 8.02 -10.49
CA ARG A 153 -0.77 7.58 -11.84
C ARG A 153 -0.12 8.70 -12.64
N SER A 154 -0.57 9.96 -12.54
CA SER A 154 0.05 11.08 -13.27
C SER A 154 1.46 11.43 -12.77
N GLN A 155 1.83 11.01 -11.56
CA GLN A 155 3.20 11.16 -11.05
C GLN A 155 4.16 10.08 -11.59
N LEU A 156 3.64 9.03 -12.23
CA LEU A 156 4.46 7.99 -12.85
C LEU A 156 5.00 8.46 -14.21
N PRO A 157 6.19 7.99 -14.63
CA PRO A 157 6.67 8.17 -15.99
C PRO A 157 5.63 7.68 -17.02
N SER A 158 5.51 8.39 -18.15
CA SER A 158 4.49 8.12 -19.19
C SER A 158 4.48 6.67 -19.69
N ASP A 159 5.66 6.05 -19.76
CA ASP A 159 5.85 4.67 -20.24
C ASP A 159 5.22 3.63 -19.30
N VAL A 160 5.19 3.95 -18.00
CA VAL A 160 4.58 3.10 -16.97
C VAL A 160 3.10 3.45 -16.82
N ALA A 161 2.76 4.74 -16.83
CA ALA A 161 1.38 5.22 -16.68
C ALA A 161 0.44 4.65 -17.75
N THR A 162 0.93 4.38 -18.97
CA THR A 162 0.11 3.82 -20.06
C THR A 162 -0.33 2.37 -19.79
N LYS A 163 0.36 1.64 -18.91
CA LYS A 163 0.05 0.23 -18.58
C LYS A 163 -1.13 0.09 -17.59
N PHE A 164 -1.49 1.16 -16.90
CA PHE A 164 -2.59 1.17 -15.94
C PHE A 164 -3.85 1.64 -16.65
N ASP A 165 -4.89 0.81 -16.69
CA ASP A 165 -6.21 1.19 -17.19
C ASP A 165 -7.20 1.20 -16.03
N PHE A 166 -7.96 2.29 -15.90
CA PHE A 166 -8.99 2.44 -14.87
C PHE A 166 -10.34 2.82 -15.48
N ASP A 167 -10.39 2.99 -16.80
CA ASP A 167 -11.53 3.60 -17.45
C ASP A 167 -12.58 2.54 -17.81
N PRO A 168 -13.87 2.94 -17.90
CA PRO A 168 -14.93 2.02 -18.29
C PRO A 168 -14.69 1.50 -19.70
N PRO A 169 -15.19 0.29 -20.03
CA PRO A 169 -15.26 -0.19 -21.40
C PRO A 169 -15.87 0.87 -22.32
N PRO A 170 -15.43 0.97 -23.59
CA PRO A 170 -15.86 2.02 -24.53
C PRO A 170 -17.39 2.14 -24.67
N GLU A 171 -18.10 1.04 -24.47
CA GLU A 171 -19.57 0.94 -24.54
C GLU A 171 -20.30 1.67 -23.40
N LEU A 172 -19.61 1.94 -22.28
CA LEU A 172 -20.15 2.61 -21.09
C LEU A 172 -19.63 4.05 -20.93
N GLN A 173 -18.81 4.53 -21.87
CA GLN A 173 -18.32 5.91 -21.85
C GLN A 173 -19.37 6.85 -22.48
N PRO A 174 -19.67 8.01 -21.86
CA PRO A 174 -20.59 8.97 -22.47
C PRO A 174 -20.02 9.45 -23.82
N PRO A 175 -20.89 9.73 -24.82
CA PRO A 175 -20.43 10.15 -26.13
C PRO A 175 -19.53 11.38 -26.01
N SER A 176 -18.33 11.30 -26.58
CA SER A 176 -17.42 12.44 -26.70
C SER A 176 -18.05 13.45 -27.66
N PHE A 177 -18.59 14.54 -27.11
CA PHE A 177 -19.06 15.70 -27.87
C PHE A 177 -17.91 16.64 -28.21
#